data_AF-A0A929AWG3-F1
#
_entry.id   AF-A0A929AWG3-F1
#
_cell.length_a   1.000
_cell.length_b   1.000
_cell.length_c   1.000
_cell.angle_alpha   90.00
_cell.angle_beta   90.00
_cell.angle_gamma   90.00
#
_symmetry.space_group_name_H-M   'P 1'
#
loop_
_entity.id
_entity.type
_entity.pdbx_description
1 polymer ?
#
loop_
_entity_poly.entity_id
_entity_poly.type
_entity_poly.pdbx_seq_one_letter_code
_entity_poly.pdbx_strand_id
1 'polypeptide(L)'
;MRISIGFQKIEELEAILPLNFFHRLDLPWEAAFLAGKCFVQYRQKGGTQRSPLPGFYIGAHAAIADMMLLTRDVNHYRIYFPTLELITPES
;
A
#
# COMPACT_ATOMS: atom_id res chain seq x y z
N MET A 1 3.37 6.26 1.93
CA MET A 1 3.68 7.71 1.92
C MET A 1 2.35 8.46 2.03
N ARG A 2 2.17 9.35 3.01
CA ARG A 2 0.97 10.21 3.10
C ARG A 2 1.30 11.54 2.41
N ILE A 3 1.13 11.60 1.09
CA ILE A 3 1.54 12.77 0.29
C ILE A 3 0.54 13.93 0.44
N SER A 4 -0.74 13.61 0.64
CA SER A 4 -1.83 14.61 0.68
C SER A 4 -1.73 15.65 1.80
N ILE A 5 -0.95 15.41 2.86
CA ILE A 5 -0.84 16.35 4.00
C ILE A 5 -0.13 17.65 3.59
N GLY A 6 0.72 17.60 2.57
CA GLY A 6 1.47 18.76 2.08
C GLY A 6 0.73 19.67 1.10
N PHE A 7 -0.51 19.32 0.71
CA PHE A 7 -1.25 20.00 -0.35
C PHE A 7 -2.62 20.44 0.15
N GLN A 8 -3.04 21.65 -0.19
CA GLN A 8 -4.36 22.16 0.18
C GLN A 8 -5.45 21.69 -0.78
N LYS A 9 -5.05 21.44 -2.04
CA LYS A 9 -5.96 21.06 -3.12
C LYS A 9 -5.43 19.86 -3.89
N ILE A 10 -6.33 19.11 -4.52
CA ILE A 10 -5.95 17.93 -5.29
C ILE A 10 -5.12 18.33 -6.51
N GLU A 11 -5.44 19.45 -7.15
CA GLU A 11 -4.77 19.96 -8.35
C GLU A 11 -3.28 20.25 -8.10
N GLU A 12 -2.92 20.69 -6.89
CA GLU A 12 -1.52 20.90 -6.50
C GLU A 12 -0.75 19.58 -6.43
N LEU A 13 -1.41 18.52 -5.96
CA LEU A 13 -0.86 17.17 -5.94
C LEU A 13 -0.76 16.59 -7.36
N GLU A 14 -1.74 16.86 -8.23
CA GLU A 14 -1.67 16.39 -9.62
C GLU A 14 -0.52 17.03 -10.39
N ALA A 15 -0.25 18.32 -10.16
CA ALA A 15 0.84 19.05 -10.77
C ALA A 15 2.23 18.47 -10.40
N ILE A 16 2.40 17.92 -9.19
CA ILE A 16 3.66 17.31 -8.76
C ILE A 16 3.76 15.80 -9.04
N LEU A 17 2.65 15.15 -9.38
CA LEU A 17 2.59 13.74 -9.79
C LEU A 17 2.12 13.63 -11.24
N PRO A 18 2.94 14.10 -12.20
CA PRO A 18 2.55 14.13 -13.60
C PRO A 18 2.43 12.71 -14.16
N LEU A 19 1.43 12.52 -15.04
CA LEU A 19 1.05 11.19 -15.55
C LEU A 19 2.10 10.52 -16.44
N ASN A 20 3.12 11.26 -16.89
CA ASN A 20 4.26 10.71 -17.63
C ASN A 20 5.28 9.97 -16.74
N PHE A 21 5.26 10.22 -15.43
CA PHE A 21 6.11 9.54 -14.45
C PHE A 21 5.30 8.67 -13.48
N PHE A 22 4.04 9.00 -13.23
CA PHE A 22 3.19 8.29 -12.28
C PHE A 22 1.91 7.78 -12.95
N HIS A 23 1.68 6.48 -12.86
CA HIS A 23 0.43 5.87 -13.28
C HIS A 23 -0.51 5.73 -12.09
N ARG A 24 -1.76 6.15 -12.28
CA ARG A 24 -2.85 5.92 -11.32
C ARG A 24 -3.56 4.65 -11.75
N LEU A 25 -3.54 3.64 -10.89
CA LEU A 25 -4.16 2.35 -11.14
C LEU A 25 -5.37 2.17 -10.23
N ASP A 26 -6.44 1.64 -10.80
CA ASP A 26 -7.58 1.17 -10.02
C ASP A 26 -7.15 0.03 -9.10
N LEU A 27 -7.80 -0.10 -7.95
CA LEU A 27 -7.55 -1.21 -7.04
C LEU A 27 -8.20 -2.49 -7.60
N PRO A 28 -7.44 -3.56 -7.93
CA PRO A 28 -8.01 -4.81 -8.39
C PRO A 28 -8.96 -5.41 -7.34
N TRP A 29 -10.02 -6.07 -7.78
CA TRP A 29 -11.01 -6.66 -6.89
C TRP A 29 -10.37 -7.74 -5.98
N GLU A 30 -9.48 -8.55 -6.55
CA GLU A 30 -8.70 -9.58 -5.87
C GLU A 30 -7.78 -8.98 -4.80
N ALA A 31 -7.24 -7.77 -5.04
CA ALA A 31 -6.43 -7.06 -4.07
C ALA A 31 -7.26 -6.60 -2.87
N ALA A 32 -8.50 -6.13 -3.09
CA ALA A 32 -9.41 -5.78 -2.00
C ALA A 32 -9.76 -7.02 -1.15
N PHE A 33 -9.99 -8.17 -1.78
CA PHE A 33 -10.23 -9.43 -1.08
C PHE A 33 -9.02 -9.86 -0.23
N LEU A 34 -7.82 -9.85 -0.82
CA LEU A 34 -6.58 -10.21 -0.14
C LEU A 34 -6.29 -9.27 1.05
N ALA A 35 -6.49 -7.96 0.87
CA ALA A 35 -6.35 -6.98 1.96
C ALA A 35 -7.28 -7.30 3.15
N GLY A 36 -8.52 -7.73 2.88
CA GLY A 36 -9.45 -8.21 3.90
C GLY A 36 -8.93 -9.43 4.65
N LYS A 37 -8.33 -10.40 3.95
CA LYS A 37 -7.72 -11.59 4.57
C LYS A 37 -6.54 -11.22 5.47
N CYS A 38 -5.65 -10.32 5.02
CA CYS A 38 -4.54 -9.82 5.84
C CYS A 38 -5.04 -9.08 7.08
N PHE A 39 -6.11 -8.29 6.96
CA PHE A 39 -6.71 -7.60 8.10
C PHE A 39 -7.30 -8.57 9.15
N VAL A 40 -7.96 -9.65 8.71
CA VAL A 40 -8.45 -10.69 9.62
C VAL A 40 -7.29 -11.32 10.40
N GLN A 41 -6.18 -11.65 9.73
CA GLN A 41 -4.98 -12.17 10.39
C GLN A 41 -4.39 -11.17 11.39
N TYR A 42 -4.33 -9.88 11.03
CA TYR A 42 -3.89 -8.81 11.93
C TYR A 42 -4.75 -8.73 13.19
N ARG A 43 -6.09 -8.80 13.06
CA ARG A 43 -7.02 -8.80 14.20
C ARG A 43 -6.81 -10.02 15.10
N GLN A 44 -6.61 -11.19 14.51
CA GLN A 44 -6.32 -12.43 15.25
C GLN A 44 -5.02 -12.34 16.04
N LYS A 45 -4.03 -11.58 15.54
CA LYS A 45 -2.76 -11.31 16.22
C LYS A 45 -2.83 -10.14 17.24
N GLY A 46 -4.03 -9.73 17.65
CA GLY A 46 -4.22 -8.67 18.67
C GLY A 46 -4.29 -7.25 18.11
N GLY A 47 -4.40 -7.10 16.79
CA GLY A 47 -4.57 -5.80 16.15
C GLY A 47 -5.82 -5.06 16.64
N THR A 48 -5.66 -3.78 17.01
CA THR A 48 -6.72 -2.98 17.64
C THR A 48 -7.58 -2.19 16.65
N GLN A 49 -7.13 -2.08 15.40
CA GLN A 49 -7.77 -1.21 14.41
C GLN A 49 -9.11 -1.78 13.94
N ARG A 50 -10.10 -0.91 13.78
CA ARG A 50 -11.48 -1.29 13.44
C ARG A 50 -11.70 -1.54 11.94
N SER A 51 -10.81 -1.04 11.08
CA SER A 51 -10.85 -1.22 9.64
C SER A 51 -9.49 -1.66 9.08
N PRO A 52 -9.44 -2.27 7.89
CA PRO A 52 -8.19 -2.60 7.22
C PRO A 52 -7.29 -1.36 7.09
N LEU A 53 -6.02 -1.54 7.47
CA LEU A 53 -5.02 -0.50 7.31
C LEU A 53 -4.77 -0.23 5.81
N PRO A 54 -4.53 1.03 5.41
CA PRO A 54 -4.17 1.35 4.02
C PRO A 54 -3.00 0.51 3.48
N GLY A 55 -2.05 0.13 4.35
CA GLY A 55 -0.93 -0.74 4.00
C GLY A 55 -1.35 -2.12 3.47
N PHE A 56 -2.48 -2.68 3.93
CA PHE A 56 -2.97 -3.95 3.40
C PHE A 56 -3.46 -3.82 1.97
N TYR A 57 -4.14 -2.73 1.62
CA TYR A 57 -4.56 -2.49 0.23
C TYR A 57 -3.36 -2.25 -0.68
N ILE A 58 -2.37 -1.48 -0.22
CA ILE A 58 -1.16 -1.20 -0.99
C ILE A 58 -0.37 -2.49 -1.25
N GLY A 59 -0.12 -3.28 -0.20
CA GLY A 59 0.63 -4.53 -0.31
C GLY A 59 -0.11 -5.59 -1.14
N ALA A 60 -1.43 -5.68 -0.97
CA ALA A 60 -2.25 -6.60 -1.76
C ALA A 60 -2.30 -6.21 -3.24
N HIS A 61 -2.42 -4.91 -3.54
CA HIS A 61 -2.37 -4.44 -4.93
C HIS A 61 -1.03 -4.82 -5.56
N ALA A 62 0.08 -4.48 -4.92
CA ALA A 62 1.41 -4.81 -5.45
C ALA A 62 1.60 -6.32 -5.65
N ALA A 63 1.15 -7.16 -4.71
CA ALA A 63 1.26 -8.60 -4.82
C ALA A 63 0.39 -9.21 -5.93
N ILE A 64 -0.83 -8.69 -6.14
CA ILE A 64 -1.74 -9.18 -7.18
C ILE A 64 -1.32 -8.69 -8.57
N ALA A 65 -0.79 -7.48 -8.67
CA ALA A 65 -0.37 -6.87 -9.92
C ALA A 65 1.09 -7.20 -10.30
N ASP A 66 1.76 -8.10 -9.56
CA ASP A 66 3.16 -8.50 -9.75
C ASP A 66 4.12 -7.30 -9.79
N MET A 67 3.93 -6.36 -8.86
CA MET A 67 4.72 -5.15 -8.74
C MET A 67 5.63 -5.19 -7.52
N MET A 68 6.82 -4.62 -7.66
CA MET A 68 7.69 -4.33 -6.52
C MET A 68 7.12 -3.17 -5.70
N LEU A 69 7.26 -3.25 -4.37
CA LEU A 69 6.79 -2.22 -3.46
C LEU A 69 7.94 -1.45 -2.83
N LEU A 70 8.03 -0.15 -3.13
CA LEU A 70 8.92 0.79 -2.46
C LEU A 70 8.40 1.13 -1.06
N THR A 71 9.13 0.75 -0.01
CA THR A 71 8.71 0.99 1.38
C THR A 71 9.88 1.09 2.34
N ARG A 72 9.69 1.83 3.44
CA ARG A 72 10.59 1.81 4.60
C ARG A 72 10.11 0.84 5.69
N ASP A 73 8.87 0.40 5.63
CA ASP A 73 8.26 -0.47 6.65
C ASP A 73 8.36 -1.95 6.24
N VAL A 74 9.60 -2.45 6.18
CA VAL A 74 9.90 -3.80 5.68
C VAL A 74 9.20 -4.87 6.52
N ASN A 75 9.27 -4.73 7.85
CA ASN A 75 8.75 -5.73 8.77
C ASN A 75 7.23 -5.88 8.63
N HIS A 76 6.50 -4.78 8.49
CA HIS A 76 5.06 -4.85 8.29
C HIS A 76 4.71 -5.62 7.01
N TYR A 77 5.31 -5.28 5.88
CA TYR A 77 4.97 -5.92 4.61
C TYR A 77 5.42 -7.39 4.56
N ARG A 78 6.58 -7.75 5.12
CA ARG A 78 7.04 -9.16 5.15
C ARG A 78 6.15 -10.08 5.97
N ILE A 79 5.49 -9.58 7.03
CA ILE A 79 4.58 -10.39 7.85
C ILE A 79 3.34 -10.85 7.06
N TYR A 80 2.81 -10.00 6.17
CA TYR A 80 1.54 -10.25 5.48
C TYR A 80 1.69 -10.59 4.00
N PHE A 81 2.80 -10.17 3.39
CA PHE A 81 3.12 -10.37 1.98
C PHE A 81 4.56 -10.90 1.83
N PRO A 82 4.85 -12.12 2.33
CA PRO A 82 6.22 -12.63 2.42
C PRO A 82 6.91 -12.75 1.06
N THR A 83 6.15 -13.03 0.00
CA THR A 83 6.64 -13.18 -1.38
C THR A 83 6.73 -11.87 -2.15
N LEU A 84 6.22 -10.76 -1.59
CA LEU A 84 6.27 -9.46 -2.27
C LEU A 84 7.71 -8.95 -2.33
N GLU A 85 8.14 -8.54 -3.50
CA GLU A 85 9.44 -7.91 -3.67
C GLU A 85 9.38 -6.47 -3.15
N LEU A 86 10.33 -6.13 -2.25
CA LEU A 86 10.38 -4.84 -1.58
C LEU A 86 11.64 -4.10 -2.01
N ILE A 87 11.47 -2.86 -2.47
CA ILE A 87 12.58 -1.93 -2.67
C ILE A 87 12.66 -1.06 -1.42
N THR A 88 13.82 -1.05 -0.77
CA THR A 88 14.02 -0.37 0.51
C THR A 88 15.18 0.61 0.38
N PRO A 89 14.92 1.93 0.34
CA PRO A 89 16.00 2.92 0.26
C PRO A 89 16.86 2.83 1.52
N GLU A 90 18.18 2.77 1.33
CA GLU A 90 19.12 3.05 2.41
C GLU A 90 18.98 4.52 2.83
N SER A 91 19.18 4.80 4.12
CA SER A 91 18.90 6.12 4.71
C SER A 91 19.89 7.18 4.29
#